data_AF-A0A1Y6C0B5-F1
#
_entry.id   AF-A0A1Y6C0B5-F1
#
_cell.length_a   1.000
_cell.length_b   1.000
_cell.length_c   1.000
_cell.angle_alpha   90.00
_cell.angle_beta   90.00
_cell.angle_gamma   90.00
#
_symmetry.space_group_name_H-M   'P 1'
#
loop_
_entity.id
_entity.type
_entity.pdbx_description
1 polymer ?
#
loop_
_entity_poly.entity_id
_entity_poly.type
_entity_poly.pdbx_seq_one_letter_code
_entity_poly.pdbx_strand_id
1 'polypeptide(L)'
;MKMLGLGKWIATSTSDGIAGFHLNELYSPWKTIVEVVVDYLEAKDDIELYKVFVNTSLGLPFEHKGGEQPEWKLLYERREERAEGQVPPEVLLLTCGVDVQKNRLEVSIIGWNRKRSWLIEHKRLIGDTSNEEVWDDLSELLDEEYDHPNGEKIPIRILGIDSGYQTAKVYEWVRKKSKRRVFALKGRDQLDTPVSAPSVIDVNFRGKKTRAGIKLWKVGVSGLKSELYGRLNLEKPTEKQLEVKGYPKSWIAFPQTDEEYFKQLTAETCIIEKLSSGHAKYRWKKTYAENHTLDCYIYAMAAYYVIGANKWKPEKWEELENYYAEASSDKILTS
;
A
#
# COMPACT_ATOMS: atom_id res chain seq x y z
N MET A 1 -24.17 6.25 -32.49
CA MET A 1 -24.99 5.88 -31.31
C MET A 1 -26.50 5.82 -31.62
N LYS A 2 -26.98 4.81 -32.36
CA LYS A 2 -28.44 4.62 -32.54
C LYS A 2 -29.13 4.20 -31.23
N MET A 3 -28.39 3.56 -30.32
CA MET A 3 -28.91 2.97 -29.08
C MET A 3 -29.47 4.01 -28.09
N LEU A 4 -28.80 5.15 -27.89
CA LEU A 4 -29.28 6.25 -27.02
C LEU A 4 -30.29 7.16 -27.72
N GLY A 5 -30.06 7.49 -28.99
CA GLY A 5 -30.92 8.41 -29.74
C GLY A 5 -32.33 7.87 -29.99
N LEU A 6 -32.53 6.56 -29.90
CA LEU A 6 -33.84 5.90 -30.00
C LEU A 6 -34.35 5.38 -28.64
N GLY A 7 -33.59 5.60 -27.57
CA GLY A 7 -33.94 5.16 -26.23
C GLY A 7 -34.98 6.08 -25.56
N LYS A 8 -35.69 5.54 -24.57
CA LYS A 8 -36.58 6.30 -23.69
C LYS A 8 -36.07 6.20 -22.25
N TRP A 9 -36.05 7.33 -21.54
CA TRP A 9 -35.76 7.35 -20.11
C TRP A 9 -37.00 6.88 -19.34
N ILE A 10 -36.92 5.72 -18.71
CA ILE A 10 -38.04 5.13 -17.95
C ILE A 10 -37.61 5.06 -16.48
N ALA A 11 -38.29 5.84 -15.63
CA ALA A 11 -38.05 5.82 -14.19
C ALA A 11 -38.57 4.51 -13.58
N THR A 12 -37.80 3.92 -12.67
CA THR A 12 -38.14 2.66 -11.97
C THR A 12 -38.74 2.89 -10.58
N SER A 13 -38.82 4.15 -10.12
CA SER A 13 -39.45 4.54 -8.86
C SER A 13 -40.29 5.80 -9.02
N THR A 14 -41.30 5.95 -8.16
CA THR A 14 -42.09 7.18 -8.05
C THR A 14 -41.28 8.24 -7.30
N SER A 15 -41.01 9.37 -7.94
CA SER A 15 -40.32 10.52 -7.36
C SER A 15 -41.15 11.79 -7.52
N ASP A 16 -41.00 12.74 -6.59
CA ASP A 16 -41.73 14.02 -6.54
C ASP A 16 -41.20 15.04 -7.58
N GLY A 17 -41.07 14.60 -8.84
CA GLY A 17 -40.79 15.47 -9.99
C GLY A 17 -39.37 15.42 -10.58
N ILE A 18 -38.41 14.75 -9.94
CA ILE A 18 -37.03 14.58 -10.45
C ILE A 18 -36.63 13.10 -10.42
N ALA A 19 -36.44 12.52 -11.61
CA ALA A 19 -35.93 11.16 -11.76
C ALA A 19 -34.39 11.15 -11.88
N GLY A 20 -33.71 10.42 -10.99
CA GLY A 20 -32.29 10.12 -11.09
C GLY A 20 -32.03 8.86 -11.92
N PHE A 21 -30.97 8.86 -12.71
CA PHE A 21 -30.54 7.70 -13.51
C PHE A 21 -29.08 7.40 -13.25
N HIS A 22 -28.74 6.11 -13.14
CA HIS A 22 -27.36 5.64 -13.09
C HIS A 22 -26.92 5.30 -14.52
N LEU A 23 -25.81 5.93 -14.95
CA LEU A 23 -25.26 5.79 -16.29
C LEU A 23 -23.74 5.68 -16.22
N ASN A 24 -23.16 5.03 -17.21
CA ASN A 24 -21.73 4.81 -17.29
C ASN A 24 -21.16 5.20 -18.66
N GLU A 25 -19.83 5.12 -18.82
CA GLU A 25 -19.14 5.58 -20.03
C GLU A 25 -19.53 4.82 -21.31
N LEU A 26 -20.15 3.64 -21.21
CA LEU A 26 -20.66 2.93 -22.39
C LEU A 26 -21.75 3.73 -23.12
N TYR A 27 -22.39 4.65 -22.40
CA TYR A 27 -23.40 5.56 -22.91
C TYR A 27 -22.85 6.96 -23.24
N SER A 28 -21.53 7.20 -23.09
CA SER A 28 -20.92 8.52 -23.26
C SER A 28 -20.80 8.94 -24.73
N PRO A 29 -21.35 10.08 -25.16
CA PRO A 29 -21.16 10.56 -26.53
C PRO A 29 -19.72 10.98 -26.84
N TRP A 30 -18.86 11.07 -25.82
CA TRP A 30 -17.46 11.49 -25.93
C TRP A 30 -16.46 10.33 -25.94
N LYS A 31 -16.93 9.09 -25.72
CA LYS A 31 -16.08 7.90 -25.68
C LYS A 31 -16.78 6.71 -26.32
N THR A 32 -16.10 6.02 -27.22
CA THR A 32 -16.65 4.86 -27.92
C THR A 32 -16.58 3.60 -27.05
N ILE A 33 -17.47 2.63 -27.33
CA ILE A 33 -17.45 1.33 -26.64
C ILE A 33 -16.08 0.64 -26.83
N VAL A 34 -15.44 0.79 -28.00
CA VAL A 34 -14.13 0.20 -28.27
C VAL A 34 -13.06 0.79 -27.35
N GLU A 35 -13.04 2.10 -27.15
CA GLU A 35 -12.11 2.75 -26.21
C GLU A 35 -12.35 2.29 -24.77
N VAL A 36 -13.61 2.15 -24.34
CA VAL A 36 -13.93 1.60 -23.01
C VAL A 36 -13.44 0.16 -22.87
N VAL A 37 -13.51 -0.66 -23.93
CA VAL A 37 -12.97 -2.03 -23.92
C VAL A 37 -11.44 -2.04 -23.86
N VAL A 38 -10.77 -1.13 -24.57
CA VAL A 38 -9.30 -0.99 -24.48
C VAL A 38 -8.89 -0.64 -23.06
N ASP A 39 -9.53 0.37 -22.46
CA ASP A 39 -9.27 0.75 -21.06
C ASP A 39 -9.51 -0.42 -20.10
N TYR A 40 -10.56 -1.22 -20.32
CA TYR A 40 -10.79 -2.44 -19.56
C TYR A 40 -9.65 -3.45 -19.72
N LEU A 41 -9.20 -3.70 -20.96
CA LEU A 41 -8.13 -4.68 -21.22
C LEU A 41 -6.78 -4.24 -20.64
N GLU A 42 -6.51 -2.94 -20.58
CA GLU A 42 -5.33 -2.38 -19.92
C GLU A 42 -5.43 -2.47 -18.39
N ALA A 43 -6.63 -2.29 -17.85
CA ALA A 43 -6.90 -2.26 -16.43
C ALA A 43 -7.11 -3.66 -15.81
N LYS A 44 -7.64 -4.65 -16.53
CA LYS A 44 -8.16 -5.91 -15.96
C LYS A 44 -7.13 -6.73 -15.15
N ASP A 45 -5.85 -6.56 -15.45
CA ASP A 45 -4.75 -7.30 -14.81
C ASP A 45 -3.98 -6.42 -13.79
N ASP A 46 -4.48 -5.21 -13.50
CA ASP A 46 -3.90 -4.25 -12.55
C ASP A 46 -5.00 -3.74 -11.63
N ILE A 47 -4.96 -4.14 -10.36
CA ILE A 47 -6.09 -3.90 -9.44
C ILE A 47 -6.37 -2.41 -9.21
N GLU A 48 -5.34 -1.57 -9.25
CA GLU A 48 -5.48 -0.13 -9.06
C GLU A 48 -6.11 0.53 -10.29
N LEU A 49 -5.64 0.17 -11.49
CA LEU A 49 -6.27 0.61 -12.74
C LEU A 49 -7.69 0.07 -12.86
N TYR A 50 -7.93 -1.18 -12.46
CA TYR A 50 -9.26 -1.80 -12.50
C TYR A 50 -10.23 -1.09 -11.57
N LYS A 51 -9.82 -0.71 -10.37
CA LYS A 51 -10.62 0.09 -9.44
C LYS A 51 -10.96 1.46 -10.05
N VAL A 52 -9.99 2.14 -10.69
CA VAL A 52 -10.25 3.40 -11.40
C VAL A 52 -11.26 3.19 -12.53
N PHE A 53 -11.11 2.14 -13.32
CA PHE A 53 -12.02 1.77 -14.39
C PHE A 53 -13.45 1.51 -13.89
N VAL A 54 -13.62 0.71 -12.83
CA VAL A 54 -14.95 0.40 -12.28
C VAL A 54 -15.64 1.66 -11.74
N ASN A 55 -14.91 2.47 -10.97
CA ASN A 55 -15.49 3.70 -10.40
C ASN A 55 -15.80 4.76 -11.46
N THR A 56 -14.89 4.95 -12.43
CA THR A 56 -14.96 6.07 -13.39
C THR A 56 -15.71 5.67 -14.66
N SER A 57 -15.36 4.54 -15.26
CA SER A 57 -15.94 4.08 -16.52
C SER A 57 -17.27 3.36 -16.34
N LEU A 58 -17.42 2.54 -15.29
CA LEU A 58 -18.68 1.84 -15.02
C LEU A 58 -19.62 2.61 -14.09
N GLY A 59 -19.14 3.65 -13.42
CA GLY A 59 -19.90 4.40 -12.42
C GLY A 59 -20.34 3.56 -11.22
N LEU A 60 -19.80 2.35 -11.08
CA LEU A 60 -20.20 1.41 -10.04
C LEU A 60 -19.30 1.60 -8.81
N PRO A 61 -19.84 1.43 -7.60
CA PRO A 61 -18.99 1.27 -6.44
C PRO A 61 -18.14 0.02 -6.64
N PHE A 62 -16.82 0.16 -6.66
CA PHE A 62 -15.93 -0.99 -6.75
C PHE A 62 -16.01 -1.84 -5.47
N GLU A 63 -16.80 -2.92 -5.52
CA GLU A 63 -16.80 -3.97 -4.51
C GLU A 63 -15.46 -4.70 -4.59
N HIS A 64 -14.61 -4.48 -3.59
CA HIS A 64 -13.32 -5.15 -3.55
C HIS A 64 -13.56 -6.64 -3.35
N LYS A 65 -13.20 -7.47 -4.34
CA LYS A 65 -12.90 -8.89 -4.10
C LYS A 65 -11.82 -9.08 -3.01
N GLY A 66 -11.06 -8.04 -2.68
CA GLY A 66 -10.11 -7.98 -1.55
C GLY A 66 -10.72 -8.02 -0.14
N GLY A 67 -12.01 -8.36 0.02
CA GLY A 67 -12.59 -8.69 1.33
C GLY A 67 -12.38 -10.15 1.74
N GLU A 68 -12.07 -11.04 0.79
CA GLU A 68 -11.71 -12.43 1.09
C GLU A 68 -10.35 -12.47 1.77
N GLN A 69 -10.35 -12.99 3.01
CA GLN A 69 -9.15 -13.16 3.81
C GLN A 69 -8.18 -14.11 3.06
N PRO A 70 -6.97 -13.66 2.72
CA PRO A 70 -6.00 -14.53 2.07
C PRO A 70 -5.64 -15.73 2.93
N GLU A 71 -5.46 -16.89 2.32
CA GLU A 71 -5.07 -18.08 3.05
C GLU A 71 -3.57 -18.07 3.35
N TRP A 72 -3.21 -17.83 4.62
CA TRP A 72 -1.82 -17.65 5.05
C TRP A 72 -0.89 -18.80 4.64
N LYS A 73 -1.38 -20.05 4.59
CA LYS A 73 -0.60 -21.23 4.19
C LYS A 73 -0.13 -21.15 2.74
N LEU A 74 -1.02 -20.73 1.83
CA LEU A 74 -0.67 -20.53 0.42
C LEU A 74 0.38 -19.42 0.27
N LEU A 75 0.29 -18.37 1.11
CA LEU A 75 1.29 -17.29 1.12
C LEU A 75 2.65 -17.76 1.65
N TYR A 76 2.64 -18.66 2.63
CA TYR A 76 3.84 -19.28 3.18
C TYR A 76 4.50 -20.23 2.15
N GLU A 77 3.72 -21.01 1.41
CA GLU A 77 4.25 -21.94 0.40
C GLU A 77 4.79 -21.24 -0.86
N ARG A 78 4.39 -19.98 -1.12
CA ARG A 78 4.89 -19.20 -2.28
C ARG A 78 6.17 -18.39 -2.00
N ARG A 79 6.78 -18.51 -0.81
CA ARG A 79 8.03 -17.81 -0.49
C ARG A 79 9.15 -18.18 -1.46
N GLU A 80 10.02 -17.22 -1.72
CA GLU A 80 11.22 -17.39 -2.53
C GLU A 80 12.35 -17.96 -1.65
N GLU A 81 13.32 -18.63 -2.27
CA GLU A 81 14.59 -19.02 -1.63
C GLU A 81 15.49 -17.80 -1.44
N ARG A 82 15.03 -16.87 -0.60
CA ARG A 82 15.71 -15.61 -0.29
C ARG A 82 15.70 -15.40 1.21
N ALA A 83 16.86 -15.04 1.78
CA ALA A 83 16.95 -14.71 3.20
C ALA A 83 16.30 -13.35 3.50
N GLU A 84 15.86 -13.16 4.74
CA GLU A 84 15.47 -11.83 5.21
C GLU A 84 16.66 -10.85 5.14
N GLY A 85 16.37 -9.59 4.84
CA GLY A 85 17.39 -8.55 4.64
C GLY A 85 18.06 -8.57 3.26
N GLN A 86 17.94 -9.66 2.49
CA GLN A 86 18.48 -9.71 1.13
C GLN A 86 17.58 -8.96 0.15
N VAL A 87 18.17 -8.00 -0.59
CA VAL A 87 17.46 -7.22 -1.60
C VAL A 87 17.57 -7.89 -2.99
N PRO A 88 16.44 -8.22 -3.64
CA PRO A 88 16.43 -8.68 -5.03
C PRO A 88 16.93 -7.59 -6.00
N PRO A 89 17.57 -7.96 -7.12
CA PRO A 89 18.15 -7.00 -8.08
C PRO A 89 17.12 -6.09 -8.76
N GLU A 90 15.84 -6.45 -8.73
CA GLU A 90 14.78 -5.65 -9.36
C GLU A 90 14.17 -4.63 -8.40
N VAL A 91 14.61 -4.57 -7.13
CA VAL A 91 14.12 -3.60 -6.15
C VAL A 91 14.84 -2.26 -6.32
N LEU A 92 14.06 -1.19 -6.50
CA LEU A 92 14.57 0.14 -6.83
C LEU A 92 14.34 1.16 -5.72
N LEU A 93 13.46 0.84 -4.78
CA LEU A 93 13.02 1.72 -3.71
C LEU A 93 12.67 0.89 -2.47
N LEU A 94 13.17 1.30 -1.31
CA LEU A 94 12.75 0.75 -0.02
C LEU A 94 11.87 1.74 0.74
N THR A 95 10.77 1.25 1.30
CA THR A 95 9.93 1.96 2.27
C THR A 95 9.79 1.16 3.54
N CYS A 96 9.60 1.83 4.67
CA CYS A 96 9.45 1.17 5.96
C CYS A 96 8.13 1.58 6.64
N GLY A 97 7.50 0.62 7.30
CA GLY A 97 6.34 0.83 8.15
C GLY A 97 6.61 0.33 9.56
N VAL A 98 6.26 1.15 10.55
CA VAL A 98 6.50 0.85 11.98
C VAL A 98 5.20 0.94 12.77
N ASP A 99 4.91 -0.15 13.49
CA ASP A 99 3.84 -0.22 14.48
C ASP A 99 4.44 -0.24 15.90
N VAL A 100 3.90 0.61 16.77
CA VAL A 100 4.47 0.88 18.10
C VAL A 100 3.69 0.09 19.15
N GLN A 101 4.34 -0.88 19.79
CA GLN A 101 3.75 -1.70 20.84
C GLN A 101 4.34 -1.35 22.21
N LYS A 102 3.75 -1.87 23.29
CA LYS A 102 4.23 -1.60 24.65
C LYS A 102 5.67 -2.05 24.88
N ASN A 103 6.01 -3.23 24.37
CA ASN A 103 7.27 -3.92 24.67
C ASN A 103 8.18 -4.11 23.45
N ARG A 104 7.85 -3.50 22.31
CA ARG A 104 8.63 -3.58 21.07
C ARG A 104 8.19 -2.56 20.04
N LEU A 105 9.01 -2.40 19.01
CA LEU A 105 8.62 -1.83 17.71
C LEU A 105 8.59 -2.95 16.67
N GLU A 106 7.48 -3.04 15.95
CA GLU A 106 7.31 -3.94 14.82
C GLU A 106 7.66 -3.15 13.55
N VAL A 107 8.55 -3.70 12.72
CA VAL A 107 9.13 -2.98 11.59
C VAL A 107 9.07 -3.84 10.34
N SER A 108 8.44 -3.37 9.26
CA SER A 108 8.45 -4.06 7.96
C SER A 108 9.08 -3.18 6.89
N ILE A 109 10.06 -3.74 6.18
CA ILE A 109 10.77 -3.07 5.08
C ILE A 109 10.29 -3.69 3.78
N ILE A 110 9.70 -2.85 2.93
CA ILE A 110 9.12 -3.26 1.65
C ILE A 110 9.92 -2.66 0.52
N GLY A 111 10.39 -3.53 -0.37
CA GLY A 111 11.02 -3.17 -1.63
C GLY A 111 10.00 -3.01 -2.74
N TRP A 112 10.24 -2.05 -3.62
CA TRP A 112 9.34 -1.70 -4.71
C TRP A 112 10.10 -1.59 -6.01
N ASN A 113 9.42 -1.98 -7.07
CA ASN A 113 9.71 -1.49 -8.41
C ASN A 113 8.42 -0.98 -9.04
N ARG A 114 8.45 -0.71 -10.34
CA ARG A 114 7.29 -0.21 -11.07
C ARG A 114 6.08 -1.16 -11.07
N LYS A 115 6.30 -2.47 -10.95
CA LYS A 115 5.28 -3.51 -11.17
C LYS A 115 4.94 -4.34 -9.94
N ARG A 116 5.89 -4.62 -9.06
CA ARG A 116 5.78 -5.59 -7.96
C ARG A 116 6.46 -5.08 -6.70
N SER A 117 6.21 -5.77 -5.59
CA SER A 117 6.80 -5.46 -4.30
C SER A 117 7.34 -6.71 -3.60
N TRP A 118 8.25 -6.51 -2.65
CA TRP A 118 8.88 -7.57 -1.88
C TRP A 118 8.88 -7.21 -0.42
N LEU A 119 8.52 -8.15 0.45
CA LEU A 119 8.96 -8.06 1.83
C LEU A 119 10.48 -8.28 1.84
N ILE A 120 11.26 -7.28 2.24
CA ILE A 120 12.71 -7.44 2.40
C ILE A 120 12.98 -8.13 3.74
N GLU A 121 12.38 -7.59 4.79
CA GLU A 121 12.58 -8.07 6.15
C GLU A 121 11.47 -7.56 7.06
N HIS A 122 11.19 -8.32 8.12
CA HIS A 122 10.39 -7.87 9.24
C HIS A 122 11.18 -8.03 10.55
N LYS A 123 11.46 -6.91 11.23
CA LYS A 123 12.22 -6.89 12.49
C LYS A 123 11.31 -6.56 13.67
N ARG A 124 11.59 -7.22 14.80
CA ARG A 124 11.04 -6.91 16.12
C ARG A 124 12.13 -6.29 16.99
N LEU A 125 12.08 -4.97 17.17
CA LEU A 125 12.99 -4.26 18.07
C LEU A 125 12.44 -4.38 19.50
N ILE A 126 12.98 -5.29 20.29
CA ILE A 126 12.47 -5.62 21.62
C ILE A 126 12.91 -4.55 22.62
N GLY A 127 11.96 -3.95 23.34
CA GLY A 127 12.24 -2.94 24.36
C GLY A 127 10.99 -2.19 24.82
N ASP A 128 11.00 -1.65 26.04
CA ASP A 128 9.92 -0.77 26.51
C ASP A 128 9.94 0.54 25.70
N THR A 129 8.86 0.80 24.96
CA THR A 129 8.76 1.99 24.10
C THR A 129 8.64 3.31 24.87
N SER A 130 8.60 3.26 26.20
CA SER A 130 8.75 4.42 27.08
C SER A 130 10.22 4.85 27.24
N ASN A 131 11.18 3.92 27.03
CA ASN A 131 12.62 4.15 27.15
C ASN A 131 13.23 4.57 25.82
N GLU A 132 14.39 5.24 25.84
CA GLU A 132 15.04 5.76 24.62
C GLU A 132 15.74 4.67 23.78
N GLU A 133 16.24 3.61 24.41
CA GLU A 133 17.03 2.54 23.77
C GLU A 133 16.39 1.99 22.50
N VAL A 134 15.11 1.59 22.55
CA VAL A 134 14.40 1.02 21.39
C VAL A 134 14.18 2.04 20.25
N TRP A 135 14.18 3.34 20.56
CA TRP A 135 14.11 4.41 19.54
C TRP A 135 15.47 4.73 18.93
N ASP A 136 16.54 4.46 19.65
CA ASP A 136 17.90 4.51 19.14
C ASP A 136 18.14 3.33 18.19
N ASP A 137 17.69 2.11 18.55
CA ASP A 137 17.69 0.96 17.64
C ASP A 137 16.90 1.26 16.35
N LEU A 138 15.73 1.89 16.46
CA LEU A 138 14.95 2.31 15.28
C LEU A 138 15.70 3.38 14.46
N SER A 139 16.46 4.24 15.12
CA SER A 139 17.29 5.25 14.45
C SER A 139 18.41 4.62 13.67
N GLU A 140 19.10 3.64 14.25
CA GLU A 140 20.15 2.87 13.59
C GLU A 140 19.57 2.11 12.38
N LEU A 141 18.44 1.43 12.55
CA LEU A 141 17.72 0.75 11.47
C LEU A 141 17.37 1.70 10.33
N LEU A 142 16.88 2.91 10.64
CA LEU A 142 16.55 3.89 9.61
C LEU A 142 17.78 4.26 8.77
N ASP A 143 18.94 4.37 9.41
CA ASP A 143 20.20 4.76 8.80
C ASP A 143 20.98 3.58 8.18
N GLU A 144 20.50 2.33 8.36
CA GLU A 144 20.98 1.17 7.61
C GLU A 144 20.83 1.37 6.09
N GLU A 145 21.82 0.87 5.35
CA GLU A 145 21.76 0.73 3.91
C GLU A 145 21.92 -0.74 3.51
N TYR A 146 21.01 -1.21 2.66
CA TYR A 146 20.95 -2.60 2.24
C TYR A 146 21.85 -2.82 1.04
N ASP A 147 22.50 -3.99 0.97
CA ASP A 147 23.30 -4.38 -0.19
C ASP A 147 22.40 -4.70 -1.38
N HIS A 148 22.53 -3.92 -2.45
CA HIS A 148 21.90 -4.24 -3.73
C HIS A 148 22.85 -5.16 -4.53
N PRO A 149 22.36 -6.19 -5.25
CA PRO A 149 23.21 -7.15 -5.97
C PRO A 149 24.15 -6.56 -7.04
N ASN A 150 23.87 -5.35 -7.53
CA ASN A 150 24.79 -4.61 -8.40
C ASN A 150 26.02 -4.03 -7.64
N GLY A 151 26.03 -4.14 -6.32
CA GLY A 151 27.06 -3.68 -5.39
C GLY A 151 26.95 -2.20 -5.00
N GLU A 152 25.82 -1.56 -5.29
CA GLU A 152 25.42 -0.29 -4.68
C GLU A 152 24.71 -0.55 -3.35
N LYS A 153 24.55 0.52 -2.56
CA LYS A 153 23.75 0.52 -1.34
C LYS A 153 22.37 1.12 -1.62
N ILE A 154 21.32 0.50 -1.07
CA ILE A 154 19.95 1.01 -1.16
C ILE A 154 19.41 1.36 0.24
N PRO A 155 19.17 2.64 0.55
CA PRO A 155 18.69 3.06 1.85
C PRO A 155 17.17 2.94 1.98
N ILE A 156 16.66 2.87 3.21
CA ILE A 156 15.24 3.09 3.49
C ILE A 156 14.89 4.53 3.12
N ARG A 157 14.12 4.72 2.04
CA ARG A 157 13.86 6.05 1.51
C ARG A 157 12.95 6.87 2.41
N ILE A 158 11.91 6.23 2.92
CA ILE A 158 10.93 6.85 3.81
C ILE A 158 10.31 5.82 4.74
N LEU A 159 10.11 6.22 5.99
CA LEU A 159 9.53 5.42 7.06
C LEU A 159 8.24 6.10 7.59
N GLY A 160 7.14 5.34 7.60
CA GLY A 160 5.88 5.73 8.23
C GLY A 160 5.74 5.06 9.60
N ILE A 161 5.51 5.84 10.66
CA ILE A 161 5.35 5.32 12.02
C ILE A 161 3.98 5.68 12.59
N ASP A 162 3.24 4.70 13.10
CA ASP A 162 1.95 4.95 13.73
C ASP A 162 2.11 5.73 15.04
N SER A 163 1.19 6.67 15.25
CA SER A 163 1.12 7.51 16.44
C SER A 163 -0.07 7.18 17.34
N GLY A 164 -0.72 6.03 17.12
CA GLY A 164 -1.85 5.53 17.91
C GLY A 164 -1.45 5.14 19.34
N TYR A 165 -0.21 4.69 19.54
CA TYR A 165 0.38 4.38 20.85
C TYR A 165 1.66 5.19 21.08
N GLN A 166 1.99 5.47 22.35
CA GLN A 166 3.15 6.31 22.75
C GLN A 166 3.29 7.60 21.94
N THR A 167 2.16 8.27 21.65
CA THR A 167 2.07 9.40 20.72
C THR A 167 3.12 10.49 20.98
N ALA A 168 3.39 10.80 22.24
CA ALA A 168 4.38 11.80 22.63
C ALA A 168 5.81 11.39 22.24
N LYS A 169 6.20 10.13 22.48
CA LYS A 169 7.51 9.58 22.14
C LYS A 169 7.70 9.49 20.63
N VAL A 170 6.68 9.02 19.90
CA VAL A 170 6.68 9.01 18.42
C VAL A 170 6.95 10.41 17.88
N TYR A 171 6.24 11.42 18.38
CA TYR A 171 6.41 12.80 17.94
C TYR A 171 7.78 13.38 18.32
N GLU A 172 8.29 13.07 19.51
CA GLU A 172 9.62 13.47 19.93
C GLU A 172 10.69 12.89 18.99
N TRP A 173 10.62 11.59 18.71
CA TRP A 173 11.54 10.92 17.81
C TRP A 173 11.45 11.46 16.37
N VAL A 174 10.24 11.56 15.81
CA VAL A 174 10.01 12.11 14.46
C VAL A 174 10.54 13.53 14.33
N ARG A 175 10.51 14.34 15.39
CA ARG A 175 11.03 15.71 15.39
C ARG A 175 12.55 15.76 15.27
N LYS A 176 13.26 14.76 15.80
CA LYS A 176 14.73 14.64 15.71
C LYS A 176 15.19 14.21 14.31
N LYS A 177 14.29 13.68 13.47
CA LYS A 177 14.61 13.12 12.16
C LYS A 177 14.25 14.06 11.00
N SER A 178 14.82 13.78 9.83
CA SER A 178 14.51 14.52 8.60
C SER A 178 13.07 14.25 8.17
N LYS A 179 12.31 15.32 7.89
CA LYS A 179 10.93 15.25 7.37
C LYS A 179 10.83 14.61 5.98
N ARG A 180 11.97 14.39 5.30
CA ARG A 180 12.06 13.68 4.02
C ARG A 180 12.25 12.17 4.20
N ARG A 181 12.59 11.72 5.40
CA ARG A 181 12.92 10.34 5.75
C ARG A 181 11.88 9.69 6.65
N VAL A 182 11.19 10.46 7.48
CA VAL A 182 10.17 9.92 8.38
C VAL A 182 8.91 10.76 8.40
N PHE A 183 7.79 10.13 8.69
CA PHE A 183 6.55 10.81 9.01
C PHE A 183 5.70 10.03 10.02
N ALA A 184 5.05 10.76 10.92
CA ALA A 184 4.03 10.18 11.79
C ALA A 184 2.72 10.04 11.03
N LEU A 185 2.04 8.93 11.24
CA LEU A 185 0.73 8.65 10.65
C LEU A 185 -0.31 8.29 11.71
N LYS A 186 -1.57 8.38 11.30
CA LYS A 186 -2.71 7.87 12.07
C LYS A 186 -3.73 7.25 11.13
N GLY A 187 -4.06 5.98 11.38
CA GLY A 187 -5.08 5.26 10.63
C GLY A 187 -6.47 5.89 10.72
N ARG A 188 -7.21 5.83 9.62
CA ARG A 188 -8.62 6.24 9.49
C ARG A 188 -9.35 5.22 8.61
N ASP A 189 -10.39 4.59 9.17
CA ASP A 189 -11.16 3.58 8.44
C ASP A 189 -12.01 4.17 7.31
N GLN A 190 -12.44 5.43 7.45
CA GLN A 190 -13.32 6.16 6.52
C GLN A 190 -12.54 7.28 5.83
N LEU A 191 -11.62 6.89 4.96
CA LEU A 191 -10.90 7.82 4.10
C LEU A 191 -10.88 7.26 2.67
N ASP A 192 -11.40 8.03 1.72
CA ASP A 192 -11.52 7.60 0.33
C ASP A 192 -10.16 7.53 -0.40
N THR A 193 -9.18 8.29 0.10
CA THR A 193 -7.82 8.31 -0.43
C THR A 193 -6.86 7.48 0.42
N PRO A 194 -5.88 6.77 -0.17
CA PRO A 194 -4.89 6.00 0.60
C PRO A 194 -4.17 6.83 1.66
N VAL A 195 -3.83 8.08 1.33
CA VAL A 195 -3.20 9.04 2.25
C VAL A 195 -3.78 10.44 2.00
N SER A 196 -4.21 11.14 3.06
CA SER A 196 -4.67 12.53 2.94
C SER A 196 -3.53 13.53 3.10
N ALA A 197 -3.78 14.79 2.73
CA ALA A 197 -2.90 15.89 3.09
C ALA A 197 -2.63 15.91 4.61
N PRO A 198 -1.38 16.18 5.03
CA PRO A 198 -1.02 16.13 6.43
C PRO A 198 -1.58 17.32 7.20
N SER A 199 -1.93 17.09 8.47
CA SER A 199 -2.31 18.14 9.41
C SER A 199 -1.16 18.49 10.34
N VAL A 200 -0.88 19.79 10.50
CA VAL A 200 0.04 20.28 11.53
C VAL A 200 -0.59 20.07 12.92
N ILE A 201 0.15 19.43 13.82
CA ILE A 201 -0.29 19.13 15.19
C ILE A 201 0.20 20.16 16.21
N ASP A 202 1.40 20.71 16.04
CA ASP A 202 1.98 21.63 17.02
C ASP A 202 1.25 22.97 16.98
N VAL A 203 0.90 23.47 18.17
CA VAL A 203 0.30 24.80 18.38
C VAL A 203 1.24 25.66 19.19
N ASN A 204 1.36 26.93 18.84
CA ASN A 204 2.09 27.90 19.65
C ASN A 204 1.24 28.38 20.84
N PHE A 205 1.83 29.18 21.74
CA PHE A 205 1.15 29.74 22.92
C PHE A 205 -0.10 30.58 22.59
N ARG A 206 -0.28 31.00 21.33
CA ARG A 206 -1.45 31.75 20.83
C ARG A 206 -2.51 30.82 20.21
N GLY A 207 -2.39 29.51 20.38
CA GLY A 207 -3.29 28.51 19.81
C GLY A 207 -3.19 28.37 18.28
N LYS A 208 -2.20 28.99 17.63
CA LYS A 208 -2.02 28.90 16.17
C LYS A 208 -1.10 27.74 15.81
N LYS A 209 -1.45 27.00 14.76
CA LYS A 209 -0.64 25.91 14.23
C LYS A 209 0.73 26.40 13.77
N THR A 210 1.78 25.73 14.22
CA THR A 210 3.16 26.06 13.89
C THR A 210 3.52 25.43 12.55
N ARG A 211 3.75 26.23 11.50
CA ARG A 211 4.05 25.72 10.14
C ARG A 211 5.27 24.80 10.08
N ALA A 212 6.25 25.02 10.96
CA ALA A 212 7.45 24.19 11.13
C ALA A 212 7.24 22.97 12.05
N GLY A 213 6.06 22.80 12.62
CA GLY A 213 5.72 21.71 13.52
C GLY A 213 5.65 20.35 12.83
N ILE A 214 5.36 19.34 13.64
CA ILE A 214 5.14 17.97 13.19
C ILE A 214 3.87 17.93 12.33
N LYS A 215 3.96 17.15 11.26
CA LYS A 215 2.90 16.89 10.30
C LYS A 215 2.41 15.47 10.52
N LEU A 216 1.14 15.32 10.88
CA LEU A 216 0.49 14.03 11.02
C LEU A 216 -0.26 13.69 9.73
N TRP A 217 0.07 12.55 9.12
CA TRP A 217 -0.57 12.05 7.92
C TRP A 217 -1.73 11.12 8.28
N LYS A 218 -2.90 11.31 7.65
CA LYS A 218 -4.02 10.37 7.86
C LYS A 218 -3.96 9.31 6.77
N VAL A 219 -4.06 8.06 7.17
CA VAL A 219 -3.92 6.90 6.27
C VAL A 219 -5.25 6.16 6.19
N GLY A 220 -5.73 5.90 4.97
CA GLY A 220 -6.95 5.18 4.68
C GLY A 220 -6.73 3.67 4.81
N VAL A 221 -6.69 3.17 6.06
CA VAL A 221 -6.28 1.80 6.36
C VAL A 221 -7.21 0.76 5.72
N SER A 222 -8.51 1.01 5.68
CA SER A 222 -9.47 0.07 5.07
C SER A 222 -9.21 -0.13 3.59
N GLY A 223 -8.95 0.95 2.85
CA GLY A 223 -8.70 0.89 1.41
C GLY A 223 -7.38 0.19 1.10
N LEU A 224 -6.33 0.52 1.85
CA LEU A 224 -5.02 -0.12 1.71
C LEU A 224 -5.07 -1.61 2.09
N LYS A 225 -5.86 -2.00 3.10
CA LYS A 225 -6.06 -3.41 3.45
C LYS A 225 -6.73 -4.18 2.31
N SER A 226 -7.78 -3.62 1.73
CA SER A 226 -8.44 -4.25 0.58
C SER A 226 -7.52 -4.37 -0.63
N GLU A 227 -6.70 -3.34 -0.90
CA GLU A 227 -5.70 -3.36 -1.96
C GLU A 227 -4.65 -4.44 -1.71
N LEU A 228 -4.06 -4.46 -0.51
CA LEU A 228 -3.09 -5.47 -0.10
C LEU A 228 -3.68 -6.87 -0.25
N TYR A 229 -4.90 -7.11 0.23
CA TYR A 229 -5.52 -8.43 0.17
C TYR A 229 -5.81 -8.85 -1.27
N GLY A 230 -6.22 -7.91 -2.14
CA GLY A 230 -6.32 -8.17 -3.57
C GLY A 230 -5.00 -8.60 -4.21
N ARG A 231 -3.87 -8.00 -3.79
CA ARG A 231 -2.52 -8.41 -4.22
C ARG A 231 -2.11 -9.77 -3.64
N LEU A 232 -2.43 -10.03 -2.37
CA LEU A 232 -2.11 -11.29 -1.70
C LEU A 232 -2.89 -12.47 -2.29
N ASN A 233 -4.12 -12.24 -2.77
CA ASN A 233 -4.97 -13.25 -3.39
C ASN A 233 -4.64 -13.53 -4.87
N LEU A 234 -3.62 -12.88 -5.44
CA LEU A 234 -3.13 -13.24 -6.78
C LEU A 234 -2.64 -14.69 -6.76
N GLU A 235 -3.11 -15.46 -7.74
CA GLU A 235 -2.71 -16.86 -7.90
C GLU A 235 -1.22 -16.94 -8.26
N LYS A 236 -0.52 -17.91 -7.65
CA LYS A 236 0.88 -18.17 -7.97
C LYS A 236 0.99 -18.54 -9.45
N PRO A 237 1.75 -17.79 -10.26
CA PRO A 237 1.92 -18.12 -11.66
C PRO A 237 2.64 -19.46 -11.80
N THR A 238 2.21 -20.27 -12.76
CA THR A 238 2.92 -21.47 -13.18
C THR A 238 4.24 -21.12 -13.88
N GLU A 239 5.20 -22.05 -13.92
CA GLU A 239 6.49 -21.84 -14.58
C GLU A 239 6.32 -21.35 -16.03
N LYS A 240 5.41 -21.97 -16.78
CA LYS A 240 5.08 -21.57 -18.15
C LYS A 240 4.51 -20.15 -18.25
N GLN A 241 3.76 -19.69 -17.25
CA GLN A 241 3.26 -18.31 -17.22
C GLN A 241 4.39 -17.33 -16.93
N LEU A 242 5.33 -17.69 -16.04
CA LEU A 242 6.51 -16.88 -15.74
C LEU A 242 7.41 -16.72 -16.96
N GLU A 243 7.64 -17.79 -17.73
CA GLU A 243 8.44 -17.73 -18.97
C GLU A 243 7.85 -16.78 -20.02
N VAL A 244 6.52 -16.76 -20.16
CA VAL A 244 5.84 -16.00 -21.22
C VAL A 244 5.52 -14.56 -20.81
N LYS A 245 5.06 -14.37 -19.58
CA LYS A 245 4.49 -13.08 -19.11
C LYS A 245 5.22 -12.50 -17.90
N GLY A 246 6.09 -13.27 -17.25
CA GLY A 246 6.66 -12.94 -15.95
C GLY A 246 5.62 -13.02 -14.82
N TYR A 247 5.99 -12.48 -13.67
CA TYR A 247 5.08 -12.36 -12.53
C TYR A 247 3.92 -11.40 -12.82
N PRO A 248 2.72 -11.65 -12.27
CA PRO A 248 1.60 -10.72 -12.34
C PRO A 248 2.00 -9.32 -11.85
N LYS A 249 1.34 -8.28 -12.40
CA LYS A 249 1.43 -6.95 -11.82
C LYS A 249 0.90 -6.98 -10.38
N SER A 250 1.49 -6.14 -9.53
CA SER A 250 1.22 -6.03 -8.10
C SER A 250 1.51 -7.29 -7.28
N TRP A 251 2.23 -8.27 -7.86
CA TRP A 251 2.69 -9.46 -7.14
C TRP A 251 3.53 -9.08 -5.92
N ILE A 252 3.36 -9.83 -4.83
CA ILE A 252 4.13 -9.66 -3.60
C ILE A 252 4.98 -10.90 -3.39
N ALA A 253 6.30 -10.71 -3.40
CA ALA A 253 7.27 -11.74 -3.13
C ALA A 253 7.74 -11.70 -1.67
N PHE A 254 7.98 -12.87 -1.08
CA PHE A 254 8.31 -13.03 0.34
C PHE A 254 9.63 -13.81 0.49
N PRO A 255 10.48 -13.44 1.46
CA PRO A 255 11.66 -14.21 1.81
C PRO A 255 11.24 -15.43 2.65
N GLN A 256 12.21 -16.25 3.05
CA GLN A 256 12.05 -17.30 4.05
C GLN A 256 11.79 -16.70 5.44
N THR A 257 10.56 -16.21 5.66
CA THR A 257 10.06 -15.67 6.94
C THR A 257 9.11 -16.65 7.62
N ASP A 258 8.83 -16.49 8.91
CA ASP A 258 8.07 -17.45 9.70
C ASP A 258 6.55 -17.51 9.36
N GLU A 259 5.87 -18.58 9.80
CA GLU A 259 4.42 -18.71 9.60
C GLU A 259 3.63 -17.63 10.33
N GLU A 260 4.14 -17.17 11.47
CA GLU A 260 3.51 -16.18 12.32
C GLU A 260 3.34 -14.85 11.57
N TYR A 261 4.35 -14.45 10.79
CA TYR A 261 4.27 -13.29 9.92
C TYR A 261 3.02 -13.33 9.02
N PHE A 262 2.75 -14.46 8.35
CA PHE A 262 1.61 -14.59 7.44
C PHE A 262 0.27 -14.68 8.15
N LYS A 263 0.22 -15.32 9.34
CA LYS A 263 -0.98 -15.34 10.18
C LYS A 263 -1.36 -13.91 10.57
N GLN A 264 -0.40 -13.10 11.00
CA GLN A 264 -0.62 -11.69 11.34
C GLN A 264 -0.92 -10.83 10.10
N LEU A 265 -0.29 -11.10 8.95
CA LEU A 265 -0.51 -10.34 7.70
C LEU A 265 -1.95 -10.51 7.19
N THR A 266 -2.52 -11.69 7.44
CA THR A 266 -3.89 -12.06 7.06
C THR A 266 -4.85 -12.03 8.24
N ALA A 267 -4.50 -11.33 9.34
CA ALA A 267 -5.24 -11.40 10.60
C ALA A 267 -6.55 -10.62 10.66
N GLU A 268 -7.03 -10.12 9.53
CA GLU A 268 -8.31 -9.45 9.47
C GLU A 268 -9.17 -10.02 8.35
N THR A 269 -10.47 -9.88 8.47
CA THR A 269 -11.43 -10.19 7.42
C THR A 269 -12.41 -9.05 7.27
N CYS A 270 -12.83 -8.76 6.05
CA CYS A 270 -13.80 -7.71 5.78
C CYS A 270 -15.21 -8.30 5.89
N ILE A 271 -15.93 -7.94 6.95
CA ILE A 271 -17.32 -8.36 7.17
C ILE A 271 -18.31 -7.28 6.72
N ILE A 272 -19.46 -7.74 6.21
CA ILE A 272 -20.59 -6.87 5.86
C ILE A 272 -21.54 -6.84 7.06
N GLU A 273 -21.58 -5.72 7.77
CA GLU A 273 -22.58 -5.48 8.80
C GLU A 273 -23.80 -4.78 8.19
N LYS A 274 -24.98 -5.38 8.34
CA LYS A 274 -26.25 -4.72 8.00
C LYS A 274 -26.64 -3.79 9.13
N LEU A 275 -26.73 -2.49 8.85
CA LEU A 275 -27.22 -1.50 9.80
C LEU A 275 -28.74 -1.60 9.94
N SER A 276 -29.27 -1.15 11.08
CA SER A 276 -30.72 -1.05 11.33
C SER A 276 -31.45 -0.17 10.31
N SER A 277 -30.74 0.72 9.63
CA SER A 277 -31.25 1.56 8.53
C SER A 277 -31.33 0.82 7.18
N GLY A 278 -30.98 -0.47 7.11
CA GLY A 278 -30.95 -1.26 5.88
C GLY A 278 -29.68 -1.08 5.01
N HIS A 279 -28.79 -0.16 5.37
CA HIS A 279 -27.52 0.05 4.65
C HIS A 279 -26.46 -0.97 5.08
N ALA A 280 -25.69 -1.49 4.12
CA ALA A 280 -24.53 -2.32 4.38
C ALA A 280 -23.32 -1.45 4.75
N LYS A 281 -22.61 -1.82 5.81
CA LYS A 281 -21.35 -1.20 6.22
C LYS A 281 -20.26 -2.26 6.26
N TYR A 282 -19.20 -2.02 5.51
CA TYR A 282 -18.00 -2.85 5.55
C TYR A 282 -17.19 -2.52 6.81
N ARG A 283 -16.73 -3.55 7.52
CA ARG A 283 -15.85 -3.42 8.68
C ARG A 283 -14.79 -4.50 8.66
N TRP A 284 -13.56 -4.13 8.96
CA TRP A 284 -12.47 -5.06 9.20
C TRP A 284 -12.56 -5.63 10.61
N LYS A 285 -12.57 -6.96 10.74
CA LYS A 285 -12.61 -7.68 12.01
C LYS A 285 -11.37 -8.54 12.14
N LYS A 286 -10.68 -8.45 13.28
CA LYS A 286 -9.54 -9.32 13.60
C LYS A 286 -9.97 -10.78 13.74
N THR A 287 -9.21 -11.68 13.14
CA THR A 287 -9.37 -13.14 13.19
C THR A 287 -8.31 -13.80 14.08
N TYR A 288 -7.13 -13.18 14.22
CA TYR A 288 -6.07 -13.58 15.17
C TYR A 288 -5.86 -12.51 16.25
N ALA A 289 -5.10 -12.86 17.30
CA ALA A 289 -4.85 -11.99 18.44
C ALA A 289 -4.02 -10.74 18.08
N GLU A 290 -3.02 -10.93 17.22
CA GLU A 290 -2.11 -9.88 16.76
C GLU A 290 -2.22 -9.70 15.24
N ASN A 291 -2.01 -8.47 14.76
CA ASN A 291 -2.10 -8.06 13.36
C ASN A 291 -0.96 -7.08 13.00
N HIS A 292 0.13 -7.08 13.76
CA HIS A 292 1.14 -6.02 13.67
C HIS A 292 1.86 -6.02 12.33
N THR A 293 2.10 -7.19 11.74
CA THR A 293 2.72 -7.30 10.42
C THR A 293 1.84 -6.74 9.31
N LEU A 294 0.51 -6.92 9.42
CA LEU A 294 -0.46 -6.29 8.52
C LEU A 294 -0.37 -4.77 8.64
N ASP A 295 -0.46 -4.22 9.85
CA ASP A 295 -0.42 -2.78 10.04
C ASP A 295 0.93 -2.17 9.58
N CYS A 296 2.06 -2.82 9.86
CA CYS A 296 3.37 -2.41 9.35
C CYS A 296 3.43 -2.38 7.82
N TYR A 297 2.90 -3.42 7.14
CA TYR A 297 2.87 -3.45 5.67
C TYR A 297 2.01 -2.28 5.12
N ILE A 298 0.86 -2.01 5.74
CA ILE A 298 -0.03 -0.90 5.36
C ILE A 298 0.67 0.44 5.54
N TYR A 299 1.50 0.60 6.57
CA TYR A 299 2.26 1.83 6.80
C TYR A 299 3.43 2.00 5.82
N ALA A 300 4.08 0.92 5.41
CA ALA A 300 5.05 0.93 4.32
C ALA A 300 4.39 1.30 2.98
N MET A 301 3.20 0.74 2.69
CA MET A 301 2.39 1.16 1.54
C MET A 301 2.04 2.65 1.63
N ALA A 302 1.60 3.15 2.79
CA ALA A 302 1.33 4.57 2.97
C ALA A 302 2.58 5.42 2.68
N ALA A 303 3.76 4.96 3.07
CA ALA A 303 5.02 5.62 2.75
C ALA A 303 5.32 5.65 1.24
N TYR A 304 5.01 4.59 0.51
CA TYR A 304 5.03 4.54 -0.96
C TYR A 304 4.09 5.57 -1.61
N TYR A 305 2.89 5.78 -1.05
CA TYR A 305 1.98 6.85 -1.49
C TYR A 305 2.48 8.25 -1.12
N VAL A 306 3.07 8.44 0.06
CA VAL A 306 3.58 9.74 0.53
C VAL A 306 4.73 10.25 -0.35
N ILE A 307 5.65 9.37 -0.76
CA ILE A 307 6.72 9.74 -1.70
C ILE A 307 6.20 9.94 -3.13
N GLY A 308 4.96 9.50 -3.40
CA GLY A 308 4.29 9.65 -4.69
C GLY A 308 4.75 8.64 -5.73
N ALA A 309 5.38 7.53 -5.33
CA ALA A 309 5.90 6.51 -6.24
C ALA A 309 4.79 5.87 -7.09
N ASN A 310 3.57 5.80 -6.55
CA ASN A 310 2.37 5.38 -7.28
C ASN A 310 1.98 6.29 -8.45
N LYS A 311 2.52 7.52 -8.51
CA LYS A 311 2.27 8.51 -9.57
C LYS A 311 3.53 8.88 -10.34
N TRP A 312 4.66 8.24 -10.05
CA TRP A 312 5.88 8.48 -10.81
C TRP A 312 5.64 8.09 -12.26
N LYS A 313 6.08 8.97 -13.16
CA LYS A 313 6.02 8.69 -14.59
C LYS A 313 7.01 7.57 -14.95
N PRO A 314 6.81 6.88 -16.10
CA PRO A 314 7.70 5.83 -16.56
C PRO A 314 9.19 6.22 -16.53
N GLU A 315 9.50 7.45 -16.94
CA GLU A 315 10.88 7.94 -17.06
C GLU A 315 11.58 7.95 -15.69
N LYS A 316 10.85 8.23 -14.60
CA LYS A 316 11.43 8.23 -13.26
C LYS A 316 11.80 6.82 -12.77
N TRP A 317 11.01 5.82 -13.18
CA TRP A 317 11.33 4.43 -12.91
C TRP A 317 12.50 3.97 -13.76
N GLU A 318 12.52 4.33 -15.04
CA GLU A 318 13.62 4.04 -15.96
C GLU A 318 14.95 4.65 -15.48
N GLU A 319 14.95 5.87 -14.93
CA GLU A 319 16.13 6.46 -14.28
C GLU A 319 16.69 5.57 -13.16
N LEU A 320 15.81 5.01 -12.31
CA LEU A 320 16.24 4.13 -11.23
C LEU A 320 16.70 2.77 -11.76
N GLU A 321 15.99 2.22 -12.73
CA GLU A 321 16.36 0.97 -13.41
C GLU A 321 17.75 1.09 -14.05
N ASN A 322 18.03 2.19 -14.74
CA ASN A 322 19.33 2.46 -15.35
C ASN A 322 20.42 2.64 -14.30
N TYR A 323 20.18 3.40 -13.22
CA TYR A 323 21.15 3.54 -12.13
C TYR A 323 21.56 2.18 -11.54
N TYR A 324 20.57 1.32 -11.27
CA TYR A 324 20.86 0.00 -10.70
C TYR A 324 21.39 -1.01 -11.74
N ALA A 325 21.11 -0.83 -13.03
CA ALA A 325 21.65 -1.65 -14.12
C ALA A 325 23.11 -1.29 -14.47
N GLU A 326 23.45 -0.01 -14.59
CA GLU A 326 24.77 0.47 -15.01
C GLU A 326 25.88 0.08 -14.03
N ALA A 327 25.62 0.19 -12.73
CA ALA A 327 26.55 -0.24 -11.69
C ALA A 327 26.83 -1.75 -11.72
N SER A 328 25.95 -2.56 -12.35
CA SER A 328 26.18 -3.99 -12.56
C SER A 328 27.11 -4.26 -13.75
N SER A 329 27.16 -3.39 -14.76
CA SER A 329 27.94 -3.59 -16.00
C SER A 329 29.41 -3.20 -15.89
N ASP A 330 29.75 -2.14 -15.13
CA ASP A 330 31.15 -1.71 -14.94
C ASP A 330 32.03 -2.75 -14.23
N LYS A 331 31.40 -3.69 -13.51
CA LYS A 331 32.09 -4.79 -12.82
C LYS A 331 32.37 -6.01 -13.71
N ILE A 332 31.62 -6.20 -14.79
CA ILE A 332 31.87 -7.31 -15.74
C ILE A 332 33.07 -6.98 -16.65
N LEU A 333 33.36 -5.70 -16.88
CA LEU A 333 34.49 -5.25 -17.70
C LEU A 333 35.81 -5.12 -16.91
N THR A 334 35.78 -5.28 -15.58
CA THR A 334 36.95 -5.14 -14.69
C THR A 334 37.34 -6.42 -13.95
N SER A 335 36.61 -7.52 -14.18
CA SER A 335 36.94 -8.90 -13.79
C SER A 335 37.45 -9.70 -14.97
#